data_AF-A0A931ZJW4-F1
#
_entry.id   AF-A0A931ZJW4-F1
#
_cell.length_a   1.000
_cell.length_b   1.000
_cell.length_c   1.000
_cell.angle_alpha   90.00
_cell.angle_beta   90.00
_cell.angle_gamma   90.00
#
_symmetry.space_group_name_H-M   'P 1'
#
loop_
_entity.id
_entity.type
_entity.pdbx_description
1 polymer ?
#
loop_
_entity_poly.entity_id
_entity_poly.type
_entity_poly.pdbx_seq_one_letter_code
_entity_poly.pdbx_strand_id
1 'polypeptide(L)'
;GVVSSVKTDQAGNKLIQTDASIERGNSGGPALNINSEVVGIATYGFASESGNYNFLRDVEDLKKLAKKYNVSTSGESESSTLWAKGLKHFWSGQYKKAIPFFQKAQRLFPSPIFQEYIEKSQQAVKDGKNINIFQKTFSSTPISAVIFLLLAGLTGGAATSLLIITKTNFFPKTKKLLT
;
A
#
# COMPACT_ATOMS: atom_id res chain seq x y z
N GLY A 1 -12.37 -13.43 -3.23
CA GLY A 1 -12.46 -14.80 -3.72
C GLY A 1 -12.91 -15.71 -2.59
N VAL A 2 -13.32 -16.92 -2.93
CA VAL A 2 -13.68 -18.01 -2.04
C VAL A 2 -12.60 -19.10 -2.08
N VAL A 3 -12.57 -19.93 -1.04
CA VAL A 3 -11.75 -21.15 -1.03
C VAL A 3 -12.52 -22.25 -1.75
N SER A 4 -12.00 -22.71 -2.88
CA SER A 4 -12.65 -23.75 -3.70
C SER A 4 -12.29 -25.16 -3.23
N SER A 5 -11.05 -25.37 -2.78
CA SER A 5 -10.59 -26.66 -2.24
C SER A 5 -9.28 -26.50 -1.45
N VAL A 6 -8.91 -27.53 -0.70
CA VAL A 6 -7.58 -27.66 -0.10
C VAL A 6 -6.92 -28.90 -0.68
N LYS A 7 -5.69 -28.74 -1.17
CA LYS A 7 -4.88 -29.79 -1.79
C LYS A 7 -3.54 -29.94 -1.06
N THR A 8 -2.79 -30.96 -1.44
CA THR A 8 -1.44 -31.22 -0.92
C THR A 8 -0.47 -31.30 -2.09
N ASP A 9 0.67 -30.63 -1.98
CA ASP A 9 1.74 -30.72 -2.97
C ASP A 9 2.55 -32.02 -2.83
N GLN A 10 3.49 -32.26 -3.75
CA GLN A 10 4.33 -33.47 -3.72
C GLN A 10 5.23 -33.57 -2.48
N ALA A 11 5.50 -32.46 -1.80
CA ALA A 11 6.29 -32.40 -0.58
C ALA A 11 5.43 -32.50 0.70
N GLY A 12 4.12 -32.72 0.57
CA GLY A 12 3.20 -32.84 1.70
C GLY A 12 2.69 -31.50 2.25
N ASN A 13 2.96 -30.37 1.59
CA ASN A 13 2.51 -29.06 2.06
C ASN A 13 1.09 -28.75 1.59
N LYS A 14 0.34 -28.03 2.43
CA LYS A 14 -1.03 -27.59 2.12
C LYS A 14 -1.02 -26.48 1.06
N LEU A 15 -1.86 -26.66 0.04
CA LEU A 15 -2.20 -25.64 -0.95
C LEU A 15 -3.69 -25.30 -0.85
N ILE A 16 -4.02 -24.01 -0.78
CA ILE A 16 -5.40 -23.53 -0.70
C ILE A 16 -5.81 -23.06 -2.09
N GLN A 17 -6.72 -23.78 -2.74
CA GLN A 17 -7.28 -23.36 -4.02
C GLN A 17 -8.29 -22.24 -3.81
N THR A 18 -8.20 -21.18 -4.61
CA THR A 18 -9.11 -20.05 -4.56
C THR A 18 -9.49 -19.58 -5.97
N ASP A 19 -10.64 -18.93 -6.09
CA ASP A 19 -11.01 -18.17 -7.30
C ASP A 19 -10.52 -16.71 -7.24
N ALA A 20 -9.86 -16.29 -6.14
CA ALA A 20 -9.20 -15.00 -6.09
C ALA A 20 -8.13 -14.96 -7.18
N SER A 21 -8.17 -13.93 -8.03
CA SER A 21 -7.24 -13.79 -9.14
C SER A 21 -5.79 -13.67 -8.63
N ILE A 22 -4.92 -14.52 -9.14
CA ILE A 22 -3.47 -14.43 -8.95
C ILE A 22 -2.85 -14.12 -10.31
N GLU A 23 -2.22 -12.96 -10.40
CA GLU A 23 -1.68 -12.37 -11.62
C GLU A 23 -0.27 -11.84 -11.36
N ARG A 24 0.43 -11.46 -12.43
CA ARG A 24 1.71 -10.74 -12.28
C ARG A 24 1.50 -9.49 -11.42
N GLY A 25 2.25 -9.41 -10.33
CA GLY A 25 2.25 -8.27 -9.42
C GLY A 25 1.59 -8.53 -8.06
N ASN A 26 0.67 -9.49 -7.95
CA ASN A 26 0.16 -9.92 -6.63
C ASN A 26 0.75 -11.26 -6.16
N SER A 27 1.38 -12.04 -7.05
CA SER A 27 2.20 -13.20 -6.67
C SER A 27 3.28 -12.82 -5.64
N GLY A 28 3.40 -13.62 -4.59
CA GLY A 28 4.25 -13.39 -3.42
C GLY A 28 3.57 -12.57 -2.32
N GLY A 29 2.42 -11.95 -2.59
CA GLY A 29 1.67 -11.16 -1.62
C GLY A 29 0.87 -12.02 -0.62
N PRO A 30 0.50 -11.45 0.54
CA PRO A 30 -0.35 -12.11 1.52
C PRO A 30 -1.79 -12.22 1.00
N ALA A 31 -2.39 -13.38 1.15
CA ALA A 31 -3.83 -13.57 1.04
C ALA A 31 -4.47 -13.41 2.42
N LEU A 32 -5.45 -12.52 2.51
CA LEU A 32 -6.13 -12.17 3.75
C LEU A 32 -7.54 -12.78 3.77
N ASN A 33 -7.99 -13.25 4.92
CA ASN A 33 -9.40 -13.55 5.14
C ASN A 33 -10.20 -12.28 5.49
N ILE A 34 -11.51 -12.43 5.73
CA ILE A 34 -12.41 -11.32 6.09
C ILE A 34 -12.04 -10.62 7.42
N ASN A 35 -11.27 -11.28 8.28
CA ASN A 35 -10.79 -10.73 9.55
C ASN A 35 -9.43 -10.04 9.41
N SER A 36 -8.92 -9.87 8.18
CA SER A 36 -7.58 -9.36 7.88
C SER A 36 -6.44 -10.23 8.41
N GLU A 37 -6.68 -11.53 8.58
CA GLU A 37 -5.65 -12.50 8.96
C GLU A 37 -5.01 -13.09 7.71
N VAL A 38 -3.68 -13.25 7.71
CA VAL A 38 -2.96 -13.88 6.60
C VAL A 38 -3.21 -15.39 6.63
N VAL A 39 -3.92 -15.88 5.61
CA VAL A 39 -4.25 -17.31 5.45
C VAL A 39 -3.37 -18.03 4.44
N GLY A 40 -2.58 -17.30 3.65
CA GLY A 40 -1.65 -17.90 2.71
C GLY A 40 -0.88 -16.88 1.89
N ILE A 41 -0.08 -17.37 0.95
CA ILE A 41 0.77 -16.57 0.06
C ILE A 41 0.32 -16.84 -1.38
N ALA A 42 -0.07 -15.81 -2.12
CA ALA A 42 -0.44 -15.95 -3.52
C ALA A 42 0.74 -16.49 -4.32
N THR A 43 0.67 -17.74 -4.80
CA THR A 43 1.87 -18.41 -5.33
C THR A 43 1.68 -18.91 -6.75
N TYR A 44 0.60 -19.64 -7.03
CA TYR A 44 0.43 -20.31 -8.32
C TYR A 44 -0.87 -19.89 -9.00
N GLY A 45 -0.80 -19.68 -10.30
CA GLY A 45 -1.95 -19.57 -11.19
C GLY A 45 -1.73 -20.48 -12.39
N PHE A 46 -2.70 -21.35 -12.68
CA PHE A 46 -2.65 -22.29 -13.79
C PHE A 46 -3.87 -22.10 -14.68
N ALA A 47 -3.65 -21.88 -15.97
CA ALA A 47 -4.72 -21.92 -16.96
C ALA A 47 -4.77 -23.33 -17.56
N SER A 48 -5.97 -23.90 -17.68
CA SER A 48 -6.23 -25.10 -18.45
C SER A 48 -7.49 -24.93 -19.30
N GLU A 49 -7.75 -25.89 -20.19
CA GLU A 49 -9.00 -25.94 -20.97
C GLU A 49 -10.25 -26.01 -20.07
N SER A 50 -10.11 -26.49 -18.83
CA SER A 50 -11.20 -26.60 -17.85
C SER A 50 -11.31 -25.39 -16.92
N GLY A 51 -10.48 -24.36 -17.08
CA GLY A 51 -10.55 -23.11 -16.33
C GLY A 51 -9.22 -22.66 -15.72
N ASN A 52 -9.29 -21.54 -15.00
CA ASN A 52 -8.15 -20.98 -14.27
C ASN A 52 -8.17 -21.45 -12.81
N TYR A 53 -7.05 -21.95 -12.32
CA TYR A 53 -6.86 -22.47 -10.98
C TYR A 53 -5.79 -21.68 -10.25
N ASN A 54 -6.17 -21.03 -9.16
CA ASN A 54 -5.24 -20.26 -8.33
C ASN A 54 -5.02 -20.95 -7.00
N PHE A 55 -3.77 -20.95 -6.53
CA PHE A 55 -3.37 -21.59 -5.29
C PHE A 55 -2.55 -20.65 -4.41
N LEU A 56 -2.92 -20.63 -3.14
CA LEU A 56 -2.17 -20.04 -2.06
C LEU A 56 -1.31 -21.11 -1.39
N ARG A 57 -0.08 -20.76 -1.07
CA ARG A 57 0.77 -21.57 -0.19
C ARG A 57 0.42 -21.24 1.26
N ASP A 58 0.23 -22.25 2.09
CA ASP A 58 -0.18 -22.06 3.49
C ASP A 58 0.89 -21.28 4.28
N VAL A 59 0.46 -20.38 5.17
CA VAL A 59 1.36 -19.58 6.01
C VAL A 59 2.15 -20.47 6.98
N GLU A 60 1.57 -21.60 7.39
CA GLU A 60 2.28 -22.58 8.23
C GLU A 60 3.46 -23.24 7.51
N ASP A 61 3.39 -23.40 6.19
CA ASP A 61 4.54 -23.88 5.40
C ASP A 61 5.68 -22.85 5.43
N LEU A 62 5.37 -21.56 5.23
CA LEU A 62 6.37 -20.49 5.36
C LEU A 62 7.02 -20.48 6.76
N LYS A 63 6.24 -20.63 7.83
CA LYS A 63 6.78 -20.68 9.20
C LYS A 63 7.70 -21.88 9.40
N LYS A 64 7.33 -23.06 8.88
CA LYS A 64 8.17 -24.27 8.92
C LYS A 64 9.47 -24.07 8.16
N LEU A 65 9.42 -23.47 6.96
CA LEU A 65 10.60 -23.14 6.17
C LEU A 65 11.50 -22.16 6.90
N ALA A 66 10.96 -21.07 7.44
CA ALA A 66 11.73 -20.09 8.21
C ALA A 66 12.43 -20.76 9.40
N LYS A 67 11.72 -21.59 10.16
CA LYS A 67 12.30 -22.37 11.27
C LYS A 67 13.40 -23.32 10.79
N LYS A 68 13.17 -24.08 9.70
CA LYS A 68 14.13 -25.02 9.14
C LYS A 68 15.47 -24.34 8.78
N TYR A 69 15.41 -23.11 8.28
CA TYR A 69 16.58 -22.35 7.87
C TYR A 69 17.06 -21.34 8.93
N ASN A 70 16.56 -21.43 10.17
CA ASN A 70 16.89 -20.53 11.27
C ASN A 70 16.72 -19.04 10.92
N VAL A 71 15.74 -18.73 10.06
CA VAL A 71 15.37 -17.36 9.72
C VAL A 71 14.51 -16.81 10.85
N SER A 72 15.03 -15.77 11.51
CA SER A 72 14.24 -15.02 12.48
C SER A 72 13.09 -14.30 11.77
N THR A 73 11.88 -14.55 12.23
CA THR A 73 10.66 -13.86 11.75
C THR A 73 10.19 -12.81 12.76
N SER A 74 10.95 -12.58 13.83
CA SER A 74 10.63 -11.58 14.86
C SER A 74 11.26 -10.24 14.50
N GLY A 75 10.42 -9.22 14.31
CA GLY A 75 10.84 -7.83 14.07
C GLY A 75 10.79 -7.40 12.60
N GLU A 76 10.68 -6.09 12.38
CA GLU A 76 10.85 -5.50 11.04
C GLU A 76 12.33 -5.26 10.77
N SER A 77 12.79 -5.59 9.56
CA SER A 77 14.10 -5.12 9.11
C SER A 77 14.04 -3.60 8.90
N GLU A 78 15.16 -2.90 9.14
CA GLU A 78 15.23 -1.46 8.90
C GLU A 78 14.89 -1.12 7.43
N SER A 79 15.31 -1.98 6.48
CA SER A 79 14.94 -1.85 5.07
C SER A 79 13.42 -1.91 4.86
N SER A 80 12.72 -2.85 5.51
CA SER A 80 11.26 -2.98 5.48
C SER A 80 10.56 -1.76 6.07
N THR A 81 11.04 -1.24 7.20
CA THR A 81 10.49 -0.03 7.82
C THR A 81 10.68 1.20 6.92
N LEU A 82 11.85 1.34 6.28
CA LEU A 82 12.11 2.42 5.33
C LEU A 82 11.25 2.29 4.07
N TRP A 83 11.10 1.07 3.55
CA TRP A 83 10.20 0.77 2.45
C TRP A 83 8.77 1.20 2.75
N ALA A 84 8.23 0.82 3.90
CA ALA A 84 6.88 1.23 4.34
C ALA A 84 6.72 2.75 4.44
N LYS A 85 7.73 3.46 4.98
CA LYS A 85 7.74 4.94 5.01
C LYS A 85 7.75 5.55 3.60
N GLY A 86 8.54 4.98 2.70
CA GLY A 86 8.58 5.39 1.29
C GLY A 86 7.23 5.21 0.60
N LEU A 87 6.61 4.03 0.72
CA LEU A 87 5.28 3.75 0.17
C LEU A 87 4.21 4.69 0.71
N LYS A 88 4.24 4.99 2.02
CA LYS A 88 3.32 5.95 2.63
C LYS A 88 3.40 7.32 1.96
N HIS A 89 4.61 7.85 1.73
CA HIS A 89 4.78 9.11 1.01
C HIS A 89 4.39 9.00 -0.47
N PHE A 90 4.76 7.89 -1.12
CA PHE A 90 4.47 7.64 -2.53
C PHE A 90 2.97 7.63 -2.83
N TRP A 91 2.19 6.84 -2.09
CA TRP A 91 0.73 6.80 -2.25
C TRP A 91 0.03 8.07 -1.80
N SER A 92 0.66 8.86 -0.93
CA SER A 92 0.20 10.21 -0.62
C SER A 92 0.58 11.24 -1.68
N GLY A 93 1.22 10.86 -2.80
CA GLY A 93 1.67 11.78 -3.86
C GLY A 93 2.90 12.64 -3.48
N GLN A 94 3.51 12.40 -2.32
CA GLN A 94 4.69 13.13 -1.83
C GLN A 94 5.98 12.50 -2.38
N TYR A 95 6.08 12.36 -3.70
CA TYR A 95 7.15 11.64 -4.39
C TYR A 95 8.56 12.11 -4.01
N LYS A 96 8.79 13.42 -3.87
CA LYS A 96 10.09 13.97 -3.42
C LYS A 96 10.50 13.45 -2.04
N LYS A 97 9.54 13.27 -1.15
CA LYS A 97 9.79 12.72 0.20
C LYS A 97 9.95 11.20 0.18
N ALA A 98 9.30 10.50 -0.76
CA ALA A 98 9.38 9.04 -0.89
C ALA A 98 10.78 8.56 -1.34
N ILE A 99 11.37 9.22 -2.35
CA ILE A 99 12.67 8.86 -2.95
C ILE A 99 13.77 8.54 -1.92
N PRO A 100 14.09 9.40 -0.93
CA PRO A 100 15.18 9.12 0.01
C PRO A 100 14.92 7.89 0.89
N PHE A 101 13.67 7.54 1.17
CA PHE A 101 13.35 6.32 1.91
C PHE A 101 13.63 5.07 1.05
N PHE A 102 13.24 5.07 -0.22
CA PHE A 102 13.52 3.97 -1.13
C PHE A 102 15.02 3.80 -1.37
N GLN A 103 15.78 4.89 -1.52
CA GLN A 103 17.24 4.85 -1.64
C GLN A 103 17.91 4.28 -0.38
N LYS A 104 17.41 4.64 0.82
CA LYS A 104 17.92 4.05 2.07
C LYS A 104 17.60 2.56 2.15
N ALA A 105 16.38 2.15 1.82
CA ALA A 105 15.98 0.74 1.79
C ALA A 105 16.84 -0.08 0.83
N GLN A 106 17.12 0.44 -0.37
CA GLN A 106 17.97 -0.18 -1.38
C GLN A 106 19.42 -0.38 -0.92
N ARG A 107 19.97 0.57 -0.15
CA ARG A 107 21.32 0.44 0.42
C ARG A 107 21.41 -0.68 1.45
N LEU A 108 20.34 -0.89 2.23
CA LEU A 108 20.29 -1.95 3.23
C LEU A 108 19.97 -3.32 2.63
N PHE A 109 19.15 -3.34 1.58
CA PHE A 109 18.78 -4.55 0.86
C PHE A 109 18.67 -4.24 -0.64
N PRO A 110 19.67 -4.62 -1.46
CA PRO A 110 19.61 -4.37 -2.89
C PRO A 110 18.49 -5.20 -3.55
N SER A 111 17.48 -4.52 -4.11
CA SER A 111 16.38 -5.15 -4.85
C SER A 111 15.87 -4.23 -5.96
N PRO A 112 15.52 -4.77 -7.15
CA PRO A 112 14.99 -3.98 -8.27
C PRO A 112 13.73 -3.16 -7.93
N ILE A 113 12.91 -3.64 -6.98
CA ILE A 113 11.67 -2.95 -6.61
C ILE A 113 11.93 -1.55 -6.06
N PHE A 114 13.02 -1.35 -5.32
CA PHE A 114 13.35 -0.03 -4.80
C PHE A 114 13.70 0.93 -5.94
N GLN A 115 14.46 0.44 -6.92
CA GLN A 115 14.83 1.22 -8.11
C GLN A 115 13.61 1.61 -8.93
N GLU A 116 12.71 0.67 -9.17
CA GLU A 116 11.45 0.91 -9.89
C GLU A 116 10.62 2.04 -9.23
N TYR A 117 10.50 2.02 -7.90
CA TYR A 117 9.75 3.04 -7.18
C TYR A 117 10.48 4.39 -7.08
N ILE A 118 11.82 4.40 -7.10
CA ILE A 118 12.61 5.63 -7.24
C ILE A 118 12.32 6.25 -8.61
N GLU A 119 12.37 5.48 -9.69
CA GLU A 119 12.12 5.96 -11.06
C GLU A 119 10.69 6.46 -11.24
N LYS A 120 9.69 5.69 -10.78
CA LYS A 120 8.28 6.12 -10.76
C LYS A 120 8.11 7.44 -10.01
N SER A 121 8.77 7.58 -8.86
CA SER A 121 8.72 8.81 -8.07
C SER A 121 9.37 9.99 -8.81
N GLN A 122 10.54 9.78 -9.41
CA GLN A 122 11.24 10.80 -10.18
C GLN A 122 10.43 11.25 -11.39
N GLN A 123 9.81 10.31 -12.12
CA GLN A 123 8.94 10.64 -13.24
C GLN A 123 7.74 11.46 -12.78
N ALA A 124 7.08 11.06 -11.69
CA ALA A 124 5.95 11.82 -11.15
C ALA A 124 6.35 13.24 -10.68
N VAL A 125 7.59 13.43 -10.21
CA VAL A 125 8.14 14.76 -9.92
C VAL A 125 8.33 15.58 -11.20
N LYS A 126 8.90 14.97 -12.26
CA LYS A 126 9.08 15.62 -13.58
C LYS A 126 7.73 16.02 -14.18
N ASP A 127 6.72 15.19 -14.03
CA ASP A 127 5.34 15.43 -14.48
C ASP A 127 4.60 16.47 -13.63
N GLY A 128 5.21 17.04 -12.58
CA GLY A 128 4.56 18.02 -11.69
C GLY A 128 3.50 17.43 -10.76
N LYS A 129 3.39 16.10 -10.66
CA LYS A 129 2.38 15.39 -9.83
C LYS A 129 2.72 15.37 -8.33
N ASN A 130 3.90 15.83 -7.95
CA ASN A 130 4.32 15.84 -6.55
C ASN A 130 3.49 16.84 -5.74
N ILE A 131 2.71 16.33 -4.78
CA ILE A 131 1.99 17.20 -3.86
C ILE A 131 2.95 17.80 -2.84
N ASN A 132 2.80 19.10 -2.62
CA ASN A 132 3.36 19.78 -1.48
C ASN A 132 2.20 20.09 -0.54
N ILE A 133 2.11 19.40 0.60
CA ILE A 133 0.97 19.55 1.53
C ILE A 133 0.77 21.03 1.89
N PHE A 134 1.87 21.77 2.08
CA PHE A 134 1.84 23.20 2.35
C PHE A 134 1.13 24.02 1.25
N GLN A 135 1.36 23.69 -0.02
CA GLN A 135 0.73 24.35 -1.16
C GLN A 135 -0.76 23.98 -1.28
N LYS A 136 -1.12 22.72 -1.02
CA LYS A 136 -2.52 22.26 -1.07
C LYS A 136 -3.36 22.86 0.05
N THR A 137 -2.80 23.00 1.25
CA THR A 137 -3.49 23.62 2.38
C THR A 137 -3.84 25.09 2.10
N PHE A 138 -2.93 25.84 1.46
CA PHE A 138 -3.16 27.25 1.12
C PHE A 138 -4.00 27.47 -0.15
N SER A 139 -3.98 26.55 -1.12
CA SER A 139 -4.76 26.71 -2.35
C SER A 139 -6.23 26.34 -2.19
N SER A 140 -6.61 25.53 -1.19
CA SER A 140 -8.01 25.22 -0.87
C SER A 140 -8.66 26.19 0.12
N THR A 141 -7.89 27.06 0.78
CA THR A 141 -8.45 28.13 1.60
C THR A 141 -8.87 29.29 0.70
N PRO A 142 -10.14 29.72 0.71
CA PRO A 142 -10.51 30.95 0.01
C PRO A 142 -9.64 32.09 0.56
N ILE A 143 -9.14 32.94 -0.35
CA ILE A 143 -8.24 34.06 -0.02
C ILE A 143 -8.81 34.93 1.11
N SER A 144 -10.14 35.00 1.22
CA SER A 144 -10.85 35.67 2.33
C SER A 144 -10.48 35.14 3.72
N ALA A 145 -10.27 33.83 3.89
CA ALA A 145 -9.91 33.23 5.17
C ALA A 145 -8.43 33.50 5.53
N VAL A 146 -7.55 33.58 4.53
CA VAL A 146 -6.14 33.95 4.72
C VAL A 146 -6.01 35.43 5.12
N ILE A 147 -6.79 36.31 4.49
CA ILE A 147 -6.86 37.74 4.83
C ILE A 147 -7.45 37.94 6.25
N PHE A 148 -8.47 37.17 6.63
CA PHE A 148 -9.05 37.23 7.97
C PHE A 148 -8.05 36.79 9.07
N LEU A 149 -7.23 35.77 8.80
CA LEU A 149 -6.16 35.33 9.70
C LEU A 149 -5.03 36.37 9.85
N LEU A 150 -4.67 37.07 8.77
CA LEU A 150 -3.66 38.13 8.81
C LEU A 150 -4.17 39.38 9.55
N LEU A 151 -5.46 39.75 9.37
CA LEU A 151 -6.09 40.88 10.07
C LEU A 151 -6.35 40.60 11.55
N ALA A 152 -6.75 39.37 11.91
CA ALA A 152 -6.93 38.96 13.30
C ALA A 152 -5.59 38.87 14.07
N GLY A 153 -4.49 38.55 13.38
CA GLY A 153 -3.15 38.54 13.97
C GLY A 153 -2.59 39.93 14.31
N LEU A 154 -3.02 40.98 13.61
CA LEU A 154 -2.57 42.37 13.84
C LEU A 154 -3.33 43.10 14.95
N THR A 155 -4.52 42.63 15.34
CA THR A 155 -5.37 43.31 16.34
C THR A 155 -5.22 42.78 17.77
N GLY A 156 -4.37 41.76 17.97
CA GLY A 156 -3.90 41.35 19.28
C GLY A 156 -4.72 40.25 19.95
N GLY A 157 -4.06 39.12 20.19
CA GLY A 157 -4.31 38.27 21.35
C GLY A 157 -5.35 37.13 21.21
N ALA A 158 -4.84 35.91 21.46
CA ALA A 158 -5.54 34.72 21.95
C ALA A 158 -6.31 33.80 20.96
N ALA A 159 -5.69 32.64 20.73
CA ALA A 159 -6.28 31.30 20.71
C ALA A 159 -7.61 31.09 19.94
N THR A 160 -7.50 30.64 18.69
CA THR A 160 -8.54 29.79 18.10
C THR A 160 -7.91 28.50 17.58
N SER A 161 -7.96 27.46 18.41
CA SER A 161 -7.76 26.09 17.99
C SER A 161 -8.91 25.69 17.07
N LEU A 162 -8.71 25.64 15.76
CA LEU A 162 -9.75 25.17 14.83
C LEU A 162 -9.64 23.66 14.64
N LEU A 163 -10.44 22.91 15.40
CA LEU A 163 -10.68 21.48 15.21
C LEU A 163 -11.55 21.30 13.97
N ILE A 164 -10.94 21.13 12.79
CA ILE A 164 -11.70 20.85 11.55
C ILE A 164 -12.02 19.35 11.51
N ILE A 165 -13.21 18.96 11.97
CA ILE A 165 -13.80 17.66 11.65
C ILE A 165 -14.39 17.76 10.24
N THR A 166 -13.66 17.33 9.22
CA THR A 166 -14.25 17.05 7.91
C THR A 166 -14.89 15.66 7.94
N LYS A 167 -16.20 15.58 8.21
CA LYS A 167 -17.00 14.44 7.75
C LYS A 167 -17.09 14.49 6.22
N THR A 168 -16.15 13.89 5.53
CA THR A 168 -16.31 13.61 4.10
C THR A 168 -17.14 12.33 3.94
N ASN A 169 -18.45 12.50 3.72
CA ASN A 169 -19.31 11.44 3.18
C ASN A 169 -18.80 11.06 1.79
N PHE A 170 -18.12 9.92 1.68
CA PHE A 170 -17.64 9.37 0.43
C PHE A 170 -18.50 8.16 0.04
N PHE A 171 -19.68 8.41 -0.54
CA PHE A 171 -20.40 7.43 -1.34
C PHE A 171 -20.70 8.05 -2.70
N PRO A 172 -20.13 7.56 -3.81
CA PRO A 172 -20.58 7.96 -5.12
C PRO A 172 -21.94 7.31 -5.39
N LYS A 173 -22.99 8.13 -5.50
CA LYS A 173 -24.25 7.70 -6.13
C LYS A 173 -23.94 7.31 -7.58
N THR A 174 -24.11 6.04 -7.90
CA THR A 174 -24.15 5.58 -9.29
C THR A 174 -25.37 6.20 -9.97
N LYS A 175 -25.12 6.99 -11.03
CA LYS A 175 -26.17 7.42 -11.95
C LYS A 175 -26.66 6.19 -12.72
N LYS A 176 -27.93 5.85 -12.53
CA LYS A 176 -28.75 5.10 -13.50
C LYS A 176 -28.65 5.83 -14.85
N LEU A 177 -28.22 5.13 -15.89
CA LEU A 177 -28.53 5.46 -17.28
C LEU A 177 -29.17 4.22 -17.89
N LEU A 178 -30.49 4.31 -18.04
CA LEU A 178 -31.29 3.48 -18.93
C LEU A 178 -31.07 4.01 -20.35
N THR A 179 -30.66 3.12 -21.26
CA THR A 179 -31.27 2.85 -22.57
C THR A 179 -30.67 1.55 -23.07
#